data_AF-A0AAV1I4U4-F1
#
_entry.id   AF-A0AAV1I4U4-F1
#
_cell.length_a   1.000
_cell.length_b   1.000
_cell.length_c   1.000
_cell.angle_alpha   90.00
_cell.angle_beta   90.00
_cell.angle_gamma   90.00
#
_symmetry.space_group_name_H-M   'P 1'
#
loop_
_entity.id
_entity.type
_entity.pdbx_description
1 polymer ?
#
loop_
_entity_poly.entity_id
_entity_poly.type
_entity_poly.pdbx_seq_one_letter_code
_entity_poly.pdbx_strand_id
1 'polypeptide(L)'
;MAVYHPQLHPSCFCHLLHRLRQPGLRNRLSRGVPVTSILEEKKSSARERNGTRHGADPRIAESDAVEPLRNPLHVYKEGDPSKSAAVTKPHPAARSLAEIFPPQHVQEWKPFLALYFPIGCLVAAFRMALWAALILLDRQWLTDDDSTIKVLLFLLGIDVRWHNEELIPAERHVLVSNHVTTGDLMMLYKRPQRYVHLVAPGLPQRVTEVRSHRIRMQIACKTTFMQLAGAGQTDSVHLFPEGGMTNGEGMMPFSRGFMLFAQRLPVVPVALRAGLPWGLHTHTLTSSFAANMFWFCFAPWVRLDAVVLQPMQFCEGNSKPKFVERVQRAIADELAIPISDVTIQRKREVVKLARKLDKM
;
A
#
# COMPACT_ATOMS: atom_id res chain seq x y z
N MET A 1 7.59 -33.17 18.61
CA MET A 1 7.30 -31.77 18.21
C MET A 1 5.81 -31.55 18.34
N ALA A 2 5.36 -30.94 19.44
CA ALA A 2 3.95 -30.74 19.74
C ALA A 2 3.43 -29.50 18.99
N VAL A 3 2.39 -29.69 18.16
CA VAL A 3 1.68 -28.63 17.46
C VAL A 3 0.75 -27.95 18.45
N TYR A 4 1.05 -26.69 18.79
CA TYR A 4 0.24 -25.88 19.69
C TYR A 4 -0.95 -25.30 18.90
N HIS A 5 -2.16 -25.82 19.14
CA HIS A 5 -3.41 -25.23 18.67
C HIS A 5 -3.93 -24.24 19.72
N PRO A 6 -4.05 -22.94 19.43
CA PRO A 6 -4.74 -22.03 20.36
C PRO A 6 -6.26 -22.27 20.25
N GLN A 7 -6.85 -22.80 21.32
CA GLN A 7 -8.31 -22.82 21.47
C GLN A 7 -8.80 -21.39 21.73
N LEU A 8 -9.64 -20.87 20.83
CA LEU A 8 -10.37 -19.62 21.03
C LEU A 8 -11.52 -19.85 22.01
N HIS A 9 -11.53 -19.10 23.10
CA HIS A 9 -12.53 -19.20 24.17
C HIS A 9 -13.88 -18.60 23.71
N PRO A 10 -15.03 -19.29 23.88
CA PRO A 10 -16.35 -18.83 23.41
C PRO A 10 -16.87 -17.53 24.04
N SER A 11 -16.23 -17.02 25.10
CA SER A 11 -16.70 -15.87 25.89
C SER A 11 -16.55 -14.51 25.19
N CYS A 12 -15.80 -14.39 24.09
CA CYS A 12 -15.66 -13.12 23.37
C CYS A 12 -16.87 -12.76 22.47
N PHE A 13 -17.69 -13.74 22.05
CA PHE A 13 -18.77 -13.48 21.10
C PHE A 13 -19.98 -12.77 21.74
N CYS A 14 -20.25 -13.03 23.03
CA CYS A 14 -21.36 -12.40 23.76
C CYS A 14 -21.12 -10.92 24.10
N HIS A 15 -19.87 -10.49 24.26
CA HIS A 15 -19.58 -9.08 24.59
C HIS A 15 -19.78 -8.12 23.40
N LEU A 16 -19.61 -8.61 22.17
CA LEU A 16 -19.77 -7.81 20.95
C LEU A 16 -21.26 -7.53 20.65
N LEU A 17 -22.14 -8.50 20.88
CA LEU A 17 -23.59 -8.33 20.68
C LEU A 17 -24.24 -7.47 21.78
N HIS A 18 -23.69 -7.43 22.99
CA HIS A 18 -24.21 -6.59 24.07
C HIS A 18 -23.88 -5.09 23.88
N ARG A 19 -22.78 -4.75 23.20
CA ARG A 19 -22.43 -3.34 22.90
C ARG A 19 -23.23 -2.72 21.75
N LEU A 20 -23.83 -3.53 20.87
CA LEU A 20 -24.64 -3.04 19.75
C LEU A 20 -26.07 -2.60 20.14
N ARG A 21 -26.44 -2.69 21.44
CA ARG A 21 -27.83 -2.51 21.89
C ARG A 21 -28.08 -1.37 22.89
N GLN A 22 -27.12 -0.46 23.13
CA GLN A 22 -27.34 0.65 24.07
C GLN A 22 -27.45 2.02 23.36
N PRO A 23 -28.66 2.61 23.29
CA PRO A 23 -28.84 4.02 23.00
C PRO A 23 -28.80 4.82 24.30
N GLY A 24 -27.79 5.66 24.48
CA GLY A 24 -27.81 6.71 25.51
C GLY A 24 -26.52 6.90 26.30
N LEU A 25 -25.69 7.85 25.86
CA LEU A 25 -24.79 8.59 26.74
C LEU A 25 -24.71 10.03 26.25
N ARG A 26 -25.80 10.77 26.50
CA ARG A 26 -25.80 12.22 26.65
C ARG A 26 -25.92 12.52 28.14
N ASN A 27 -25.14 13.50 28.60
CA ASN A 27 -25.10 14.11 29.94
C ASN A 27 -24.30 13.36 31.01
N ARG A 28 -23.07 13.83 31.22
CA ARG A 28 -22.56 14.30 32.52
C ARG A 28 -21.16 14.86 32.34
N LEU A 29 -21.02 16.18 32.55
CA LEU A 29 -20.02 16.79 33.41
C LEU A 29 -20.27 18.31 33.43
N SER A 30 -21.22 18.70 34.28
CA SER A 30 -21.39 20.05 34.79
C SER A 30 -20.99 20.06 36.27
N ARG A 31 -19.77 20.54 36.54
CA ARG A 31 -19.26 21.10 37.81
C ARG A 31 -18.18 22.10 37.34
N GLY A 32 -18.26 23.41 37.51
CA GLY A 32 -18.68 24.17 38.68
C GLY A 32 -17.43 24.71 39.38
N VAL A 33 -16.77 25.73 38.81
CA VAL A 33 -15.77 26.57 39.49
C VAL A 33 -15.98 28.01 39.00
N PRO A 34 -16.19 29.00 39.89
CA PRO A 34 -16.35 30.40 39.51
C PRO A 34 -15.04 31.17 39.71
N VAL A 35 -14.60 31.94 38.72
CA VAL A 35 -13.67 33.07 38.97
C VAL A 35 -13.98 34.20 37.99
N THR A 36 -14.39 35.30 38.59
CA THR A 36 -14.36 36.68 38.10
C THR A 36 -12.97 37.11 37.65
N SER A 37 -12.87 37.68 36.45
CA SER A 37 -11.93 38.75 36.00
C SER A 37 -11.66 38.60 34.50
N ILE A 38 -11.20 39.68 33.86
CA ILE A 38 -10.96 39.82 32.41
C ILE A 38 -12.19 40.32 31.63
N LEU A 39 -12.73 41.45 32.09
CA LEU A 39 -13.13 42.55 31.20
C LEU A 39 -12.03 43.60 31.34
N GLU A 40 -11.13 43.67 30.35
CA GLU A 40 -10.34 44.84 29.92
C GLU A 40 -9.14 44.36 29.10
N GLU A 41 -9.33 44.18 27.79
CA GLU A 41 -8.32 44.43 26.75
C GLU A 41 -8.89 44.00 25.40
N LYS A 42 -9.60 44.92 24.73
CA LYS A 42 -9.73 44.99 23.25
C LYS A 42 -10.58 46.20 22.86
N LYS A 43 -10.05 47.38 23.16
CA LYS A 43 -10.45 48.66 22.55
C LYS A 43 -9.21 49.52 22.27
N SER A 44 -8.37 49.03 21.37
CA SER A 44 -7.48 49.80 20.49
C SER A 44 -7.11 48.78 19.41
N SER A 45 -7.13 49.03 18.10
CA SER A 45 -6.90 50.24 17.35
C SER A 45 -7.74 50.14 16.07
N ALA A 46 -8.65 51.10 15.91
CA ALA A 46 -9.37 51.37 14.68
C ALA A 46 -9.09 52.83 14.31
N ARG A 47 -8.05 53.04 13.49
CA ARG A 47 -7.87 54.19 12.59
C ARG A 47 -6.46 54.13 12.01
N GLU A 48 -6.34 53.80 10.73
CA GLU A 48 -5.74 54.73 9.76
C GLU A 48 -5.76 54.19 8.32
N ARG A 49 -6.01 55.14 7.41
CA ARG A 49 -5.65 55.21 5.98
C ARG A 49 -6.61 54.63 4.93
N ASN A 50 -7.45 55.57 4.50
CA ASN A 50 -7.89 55.78 3.11
C ASN A 50 -6.73 55.95 2.12
N GLY A 51 -7.03 55.64 0.84
CA GLY A 51 -6.30 56.03 -0.37
C GLY A 51 -5.39 54.91 -0.87
N THR A 52 -5.50 54.36 -2.08
CA THR A 52 -5.65 55.06 -3.37
C THR A 52 -6.10 54.04 -4.43
N ARG A 53 -7.00 54.47 -5.33
CA ARG A 53 -7.37 53.75 -6.57
C ARG A 53 -6.17 53.67 -7.51
N HIS A 54 -5.88 52.48 -8.05
CA HIS A 54 -5.37 52.33 -9.42
C HIS A 54 -5.96 51.05 -10.02
N GLY A 55 -6.57 51.20 -11.19
CA GLY A 55 -7.10 50.09 -11.99
C GLY A 55 -5.97 49.38 -12.72
N ALA A 56 -6.14 48.07 -12.88
CA ALA A 56 -5.38 47.28 -13.83
C ALA A 56 -6.31 46.22 -14.44
N ASP A 57 -6.37 46.32 -15.76
CA ASP A 57 -6.82 45.45 -16.85
C ASP A 57 -6.98 43.93 -16.56
N PRO A 58 -8.07 43.28 -17.00
CA PRO A 58 -8.22 41.83 -16.96
C PRO A 58 -7.93 41.24 -18.35
N ARG A 59 -6.74 40.70 -18.59
CA ARG A 59 -6.41 39.79 -19.71
C ARG A 59 -5.02 39.17 -19.52
N ILE A 60 -4.86 37.92 -19.99
CA ILE A 60 -3.63 37.08 -20.03
C ILE A 60 -3.40 36.29 -18.72
N ALA A 61 -3.30 34.96 -18.66
CA ALA A 61 -3.36 33.88 -19.64
C ALA A 61 -3.75 32.56 -18.95
N GLU A 62 -4.62 31.79 -19.60
CA GLU A 62 -4.62 30.33 -19.56
C GLU A 62 -3.30 29.82 -20.17
N SER A 63 -2.63 28.89 -19.48
CA SER A 63 -1.72 27.88 -20.04
C SER A 63 -0.67 27.55 -18.98
N ASP A 64 -0.87 26.47 -18.22
CA ASP A 64 0.23 25.66 -17.70
C ASP A 64 -0.31 24.25 -17.38
N ALA A 65 -0.54 23.49 -18.45
CA ALA A 65 -0.72 22.06 -18.36
C ALA A 65 0.63 21.44 -17.97
N VAL A 66 0.74 21.05 -16.70
CA VAL A 66 1.93 20.39 -16.15
C VAL A 66 2.11 19.00 -16.78
N GLU A 67 3.12 18.89 -17.64
CA GLU A 67 3.58 17.66 -18.27
C GLU A 67 4.02 16.64 -17.18
N PRO A 68 3.59 15.36 -17.25
CA PRO A 68 4.04 14.36 -16.30
C PRO A 68 5.53 14.09 -16.51
N LEU A 69 6.30 14.15 -15.41
CA LEU A 69 7.73 13.80 -15.31
C LEU A 69 8.11 12.65 -16.24
N ARG A 70 8.59 12.99 -17.44
CA ARG A 70 9.33 12.08 -18.30
C ARG A 70 10.70 11.87 -17.66
N ASN A 71 10.99 10.62 -17.27
CA ASN A 71 12.37 10.20 -17.08
C ASN A 71 13.11 10.41 -18.42
N PRO A 72 14.35 10.95 -18.43
CA PRO A 72 15.12 11.04 -19.65
C PRO A 72 15.38 9.62 -20.17
N LEU A 73 14.77 9.32 -21.32
CA LEU A 73 15.07 8.15 -22.14
C LEU A 73 16.54 8.24 -22.56
N HIS A 74 17.34 7.28 -22.11
CA HIS A 74 18.57 6.94 -22.82
C HIS A 74 18.16 6.40 -24.19
N VAL A 75 18.42 7.20 -25.22
CA VAL A 75 18.30 6.82 -26.63
C VAL A 75 19.34 5.74 -26.90
N TYR A 76 18.88 4.49 -27.07
CA TYR A 76 19.66 3.47 -27.76
C TYR A 76 19.69 3.86 -29.24
N LYS A 77 20.89 4.06 -29.80
CA LYS A 77 21.08 4.21 -31.25
C LYS A 77 20.67 2.91 -31.94
N GLU A 78 19.71 2.98 -32.85
CA GLU A 78 19.37 1.91 -33.79
C GLU A 78 20.60 1.52 -34.62
N GLY A 79 20.96 0.24 -34.55
CA GLY A 79 21.93 -0.37 -35.45
C GLY A 79 21.22 -0.92 -36.68
N ASP A 80 21.83 -0.65 -37.83
CA ASP A 80 21.60 -1.14 -39.20
C ASP A 80 20.72 -2.41 -39.34
N PRO A 81 19.57 -2.35 -40.06
CA PRO A 81 18.64 -3.46 -40.21
C PRO A 81 19.04 -4.52 -41.26
N SER A 82 20.26 -4.47 -41.81
CA SER A 82 20.63 -5.30 -42.97
C SER A 82 21.30 -6.65 -42.67
N LYS A 83 21.36 -7.12 -41.41
CA LYS A 83 21.96 -8.43 -41.09
C LYS A 83 21.15 -9.26 -40.11
N SER A 84 20.95 -10.52 -40.50
CA SER A 84 20.69 -11.71 -39.67
C SER A 84 19.26 -12.27 -39.69
N ALA A 85 18.95 -13.02 -40.75
CA ALA A 85 18.08 -14.19 -40.65
C ALA A 85 18.84 -15.30 -39.89
N ALA A 86 18.73 -15.29 -38.56
CA ALA A 86 19.22 -16.36 -37.70
C ALA A 86 18.09 -16.77 -36.77
N VAL A 87 17.88 -18.10 -36.68
CA VAL A 87 16.95 -18.78 -35.78
C VAL A 87 16.99 -18.13 -34.40
N THR A 88 15.91 -17.46 -34.04
CA THR A 88 15.81 -16.63 -32.84
C THR A 88 15.75 -17.55 -31.62
N LYS A 89 16.90 -17.83 -31.02
CA LYS A 89 16.93 -18.29 -29.63
C LYS A 89 16.15 -17.26 -28.80
N PRO A 90 15.24 -17.68 -27.90
CA PRO A 90 14.47 -16.73 -27.11
C PRO A 90 15.43 -15.79 -26.36
N HIS A 91 15.19 -14.48 -26.50
CA HIS A 91 16.01 -13.43 -25.89
C HIS A 91 16.14 -13.73 -24.39
N PRO A 92 17.35 -13.61 -23.77
CA PRO A 92 17.55 -13.86 -22.34
C PRO A 92 16.67 -12.99 -21.41
N ALA A 93 15.99 -11.98 -21.96
CA ALA A 93 15.04 -11.11 -21.26
C ALA A 93 13.60 -11.67 -21.18
N ALA A 94 13.27 -12.75 -21.90
CA ALA A 94 11.97 -13.42 -21.77
C ALA A 94 11.96 -14.42 -20.59
N ARG A 95 13.15 -14.91 -20.19
CA ARG A 95 13.30 -15.75 -18.99
C ARG A 95 13.04 -14.96 -17.69
N SER A 96 13.31 -13.65 -17.66
CA SER A 96 13.19 -12.83 -16.45
C SER A 96 11.76 -12.43 -16.03
N LEU A 97 10.75 -12.57 -16.91
CA LEU A 97 9.36 -12.21 -16.59
C LEU A 97 8.57 -13.37 -16.01
N ALA A 98 8.74 -14.57 -16.57
CA ALA A 98 8.09 -15.77 -16.06
C ALA A 98 8.61 -16.18 -14.68
N GLU A 99 9.86 -15.79 -14.35
CA GLU A 99 10.47 -16.00 -13.03
C GLU A 99 9.82 -15.16 -11.93
N ILE A 100 9.30 -13.97 -12.25
CA ILE A 100 8.72 -13.04 -11.25
C ILE A 100 7.19 -12.96 -11.29
N PHE A 101 6.55 -13.63 -12.26
CA PHE A 101 5.10 -13.68 -12.41
C PHE A 101 4.65 -15.09 -12.76
N PRO A 102 3.76 -15.72 -11.96
CA PRO A 102 3.22 -17.02 -12.31
C PRO A 102 2.33 -16.86 -13.55
N PRO A 103 2.29 -17.90 -14.41
CA PRO A 103 1.46 -17.88 -15.61
C PRO A 103 -0.04 -17.91 -15.29
N GLN A 104 -0.42 -18.48 -14.14
CA GLN A 104 -1.81 -18.68 -13.74
C GLN A 104 -1.97 -18.63 -12.22
N HIS A 105 -3.20 -18.37 -11.76
CA HIS A 105 -3.53 -18.30 -10.33
C HIS A 105 -3.54 -19.66 -9.63
N VAL A 106 -3.81 -20.74 -10.36
CA VAL A 106 -3.83 -22.11 -9.84
C VAL A 106 -2.79 -22.90 -10.61
N GLN A 107 -1.68 -23.27 -9.97
CA GLN A 107 -0.62 -24.01 -10.66
C GLN A 107 -1.11 -25.37 -11.16
N GLU A 108 -1.85 -26.10 -10.33
CA GLU A 108 -2.39 -27.43 -10.63
C GLU A 108 -3.75 -27.64 -9.95
N TRP A 109 -4.74 -28.15 -10.69
CA TRP A 109 -6.05 -28.48 -10.16
C TRP A 109 -6.05 -29.85 -9.48
N LYS A 110 -5.89 -29.85 -8.15
CA LYS A 110 -5.97 -31.06 -7.33
C LYS A 110 -7.44 -31.39 -7.01
N PRO A 111 -7.81 -32.68 -6.82
CA PRO A 111 -9.21 -33.08 -6.57
C PRO A 111 -9.87 -32.35 -5.40
N PHE A 112 -9.15 -32.14 -4.29
CA PHE A 112 -9.67 -31.39 -3.15
C PHE A 112 -9.92 -29.91 -3.47
N LEU A 113 -9.14 -29.30 -4.37
CA LEU A 113 -9.31 -27.91 -4.78
C LEU A 113 -10.53 -27.77 -5.69
N ALA A 114 -10.75 -28.74 -6.58
CA ALA A 114 -11.96 -28.82 -7.38
C ALA A 114 -13.22 -28.96 -6.50
N LEU A 115 -13.16 -29.79 -5.45
CA LEU A 115 -14.24 -29.94 -4.47
C LEU A 115 -14.45 -28.66 -3.63
N TYR A 116 -13.37 -27.96 -3.26
CA TYR A 116 -13.43 -26.71 -2.51
C TYR A 116 -13.96 -25.55 -3.35
N PHE A 117 -13.74 -25.55 -4.68
CA PHE A 117 -14.04 -24.42 -5.55
C PHE A 117 -15.40 -23.73 -5.34
N PRO A 118 -16.55 -24.44 -5.31
CA PRO A 118 -17.84 -23.79 -5.05
C PRO A 118 -17.88 -23.10 -3.68
N ILE A 119 -17.32 -23.71 -2.64
CA ILE A 119 -17.23 -23.13 -1.29
C ILE A 119 -16.29 -21.91 -1.32
N GLY A 120 -15.12 -22.03 -1.97
CA GLY A 120 -14.16 -20.95 -2.12
C GLY A 120 -14.73 -19.73 -2.83
N CYS A 121 -15.59 -19.92 -3.83
CA CYS A 121 -16.30 -18.83 -4.49
C CYS A 121 -17.25 -18.09 -3.53
N LEU A 122 -17.99 -18.82 -2.69
CA LEU A 122 -18.85 -18.22 -1.66
C LEU A 122 -18.02 -17.45 -0.61
N VAL A 123 -16.90 -18.03 -0.17
CA VAL A 123 -15.95 -17.38 0.73
C VAL A 123 -15.37 -16.11 0.12
N ALA A 124 -14.98 -16.17 -1.16
CA ALA A 124 -14.45 -15.02 -1.89
C ALA A 124 -15.48 -13.89 -1.98
N ALA A 125 -16.72 -14.22 -2.36
CA ALA A 125 -17.81 -13.25 -2.44
C ALA A 125 -18.11 -12.58 -1.09
N PHE A 126 -18.18 -13.38 -0.02
CA PHE A 126 -18.37 -12.87 1.34
C PHE A 126 -17.25 -11.90 1.76
N ARG A 127 -15.98 -12.28 1.56
CA ARG A 127 -14.84 -11.44 1.95
C ARG A 127 -14.72 -10.20 1.09
N MET A 128 -14.99 -10.28 -0.21
CA MET A 128 -15.08 -9.10 -1.07
C MET A 128 -16.18 -8.14 -0.61
N ALA A 129 -17.34 -8.66 -0.18
CA ALA A 129 -18.39 -7.84 0.41
C ALA A 129 -17.94 -7.20 1.73
N LEU A 130 -17.18 -7.90 2.58
CA LEU A 130 -16.58 -7.31 3.78
C LEU A 130 -15.60 -6.17 3.45
N TRP A 131 -14.75 -6.32 2.44
CA TRP A 131 -13.87 -5.26 1.97
C TRP A 131 -14.63 -4.02 1.49
N ALA A 132 -15.68 -4.24 0.68
CA ALA A 132 -16.54 -3.17 0.22
C ALA A 132 -17.25 -2.48 1.40
N ALA A 133 -17.78 -3.26 2.35
CA ALA A 133 -18.41 -2.74 3.55
C ALA A 133 -17.44 -1.92 4.41
N LEU A 134 -16.20 -2.37 4.58
CA LEU A 134 -15.17 -1.65 5.31
C LEU A 134 -14.94 -0.25 4.71
N ILE A 135 -14.80 -0.15 3.38
CA ILE A 135 -14.62 1.12 2.67
C ILE A 135 -15.88 1.99 2.76
N LEU A 136 -17.06 1.41 2.59
CA LEU A 136 -18.33 2.15 2.56
C LEU A 136 -18.75 2.67 3.94
N LEU A 137 -18.46 1.92 5.00
CA LEU A 137 -18.81 2.31 6.35
C LEU A 137 -17.91 3.45 6.87
N ASP A 138 -16.62 3.44 6.53
CA ASP A 138 -15.60 4.42 6.95
C ASP A 138 -15.76 4.82 8.43
N ARG A 139 -15.91 3.82 9.31
CA ARG A 139 -16.12 4.05 10.75
C ARG A 139 -14.87 3.71 11.53
N GLN A 140 -14.43 4.69 12.33
CA GLN A 140 -13.23 4.59 13.15
C GLN A 140 -13.22 3.37 14.08
N TRP A 141 -14.36 3.03 14.69
CA TRP A 141 -14.46 1.89 15.62
C TRP A 141 -14.19 0.53 14.97
N LEU A 142 -14.35 0.40 13.64
CA LEU A 142 -14.02 -0.83 12.91
C LEU A 142 -12.52 -1.09 12.86
N THR A 143 -11.72 -0.03 13.01
CA THR A 143 -10.29 -0.07 12.75
C THR A 143 -9.45 0.41 13.91
N ASP A 144 -10.03 0.98 14.96
CA ASP A 144 -9.27 1.52 16.10
C ASP A 144 -9.16 0.56 17.27
N ASP A 145 -10.05 -0.43 17.35
CA ASP A 145 -10.03 -1.43 18.41
C ASP A 145 -9.34 -2.72 17.95
N ASP A 146 -8.33 -3.16 18.71
CA ASP A 146 -7.53 -4.34 18.37
C ASP A 146 -8.37 -5.63 18.34
N SER A 147 -9.43 -5.71 19.16
CA SER A 147 -10.33 -6.88 19.14
C SER A 147 -11.14 -6.91 17.85
N THR A 148 -11.65 -5.75 17.43
CA THR A 148 -12.40 -5.59 16.19
C THR A 148 -11.52 -5.88 14.97
N ILE A 149 -10.27 -5.41 14.96
CA ILE A 149 -9.29 -5.75 13.91
C ILE A 149 -8.99 -7.25 13.89
N LYS A 150 -8.81 -7.90 15.05
CA LYS A 150 -8.61 -9.36 15.10
C LYS A 150 -9.78 -10.13 14.50
N VAL A 151 -11.02 -9.72 14.81
CA VAL A 151 -12.22 -10.32 14.22
C VAL A 151 -12.28 -10.07 12.72
N LEU A 152 -12.00 -8.85 12.26
CA LEU A 152 -11.97 -8.49 10.84
C LEU A 152 -10.95 -9.35 10.08
N LEU A 153 -9.70 -9.40 10.55
CA LEU A 153 -8.65 -10.21 9.93
C LEU A 153 -9.01 -11.70 9.93
N PHE A 154 -9.60 -12.21 11.02
CA PHE A 154 -10.09 -13.59 11.09
C PHE A 154 -11.17 -13.89 10.04
N LEU A 155 -12.18 -13.02 9.89
CA LEU A 155 -13.23 -13.17 8.88
C LEU A 155 -12.67 -13.10 7.45
N LEU A 156 -11.67 -12.25 7.23
CA LEU A 156 -10.91 -12.17 5.98
C LEU A 156 -9.98 -13.37 5.75
N GLY A 157 -9.77 -14.23 6.76
CA GLY A 157 -8.86 -15.37 6.70
C GLY A 157 -7.39 -14.98 6.70
N ILE A 158 -7.04 -13.83 7.27
CA ILE A 158 -5.69 -13.27 7.22
C ILE A 158 -5.01 -13.44 8.58
N ASP A 159 -3.87 -14.12 8.58
CA ASP A 159 -2.94 -14.16 9.71
C ASP A 159 -1.76 -13.24 9.41
N VAL A 160 -1.50 -12.27 10.28
CA VAL A 160 -0.37 -11.33 10.14
C VAL A 160 0.62 -11.59 11.27
N ARG A 161 1.88 -11.79 10.92
CA ARG A 161 2.99 -11.96 11.85
C ARG A 161 4.03 -10.90 11.60
N TRP A 162 4.34 -10.13 12.62
CA TRP A 162 5.44 -9.18 12.60
C TRP A 162 6.64 -9.80 13.29
N HIS A 163 7.81 -9.67 12.66
CA HIS A 163 9.10 -10.05 13.23
C HIS A 163 9.96 -8.80 13.36
N ASN A 164 10.68 -8.70 14.49
CA ASN A 164 11.52 -7.56 14.85
C ASN A 164 10.76 -6.22 14.89
N GLU A 165 9.50 -6.26 15.34
CA GLU A 165 8.59 -5.09 15.36
C GLU A 165 9.13 -3.93 16.20
N GLU A 166 9.98 -4.23 17.19
CA GLU A 166 10.69 -3.27 18.03
C GLU A 166 11.67 -2.38 17.26
N LEU A 167 12.07 -2.75 16.04
CA LEU A 167 12.92 -1.92 15.17
C LEU A 167 12.14 -0.76 14.52
N ILE A 168 10.81 -0.77 14.56
CA ILE A 168 9.99 0.32 14.03
C ILE A 168 10.06 1.51 15.01
N PRO A 169 10.57 2.69 14.58
CA PRO A 169 10.59 3.87 15.45
C PRO A 169 9.19 4.28 15.90
N ALA A 170 9.07 4.77 17.14
CA ALA A 170 7.83 5.34 17.64
C ALA A 170 7.51 6.67 16.93
N GLU A 171 8.55 7.41 16.55
CA GLU A 171 8.45 8.63 15.78
C GLU A 171 8.01 8.35 14.34
N ARG A 172 7.68 9.43 13.64
CA ARG A 172 7.31 9.39 12.24
C ARG A 172 8.43 8.78 11.39
N HIS A 173 8.07 7.80 10.57
CA HIS A 173 9.01 7.06 9.73
C HIS A 173 8.38 6.72 8.37
N VAL A 174 9.18 6.11 7.50
CA VAL A 174 8.74 5.62 6.19
C VAL A 174 8.93 4.11 6.13
N LEU A 175 7.84 3.35 6.15
CA LEU A 175 7.90 1.92 5.87
C LEU A 175 7.98 1.70 4.35
N VAL A 176 8.98 0.93 3.94
CA VAL A 176 9.19 0.53 2.55
C VAL A 176 9.17 -0.99 2.48
N SER A 177 8.25 -1.55 1.71
CA SER A 177 8.07 -3.00 1.60
C SER A 177 8.01 -3.46 0.15
N ASN A 178 8.33 -4.72 -0.10
CA ASN A 178 8.01 -5.38 -1.36
C ASN A 178 6.51 -5.64 -1.48
N HIS A 179 6.01 -5.83 -2.71
CA HIS A 179 4.57 -5.98 -2.99
C HIS A 179 4.26 -7.35 -3.59
N VAL A 180 3.62 -8.22 -2.82
CA VAL A 180 3.39 -9.63 -3.17
C VAL A 180 1.92 -9.97 -3.39
N THR A 181 1.00 -9.28 -2.72
CA THR A 181 -0.44 -9.53 -2.86
C THR A 181 -1.27 -8.24 -2.86
N THR A 182 -2.52 -8.32 -3.32
CA THR A 182 -3.47 -7.20 -3.19
C THR A 182 -3.85 -6.88 -1.74
N GLY A 183 -3.63 -7.82 -0.81
CA GLY A 183 -3.99 -7.70 0.60
C GLY A 183 -2.82 -7.30 1.51
N ASP A 184 -1.65 -6.97 0.98
CA ASP A 184 -0.44 -6.67 1.76
C ASP A 184 -0.66 -5.60 2.83
N LEU A 185 -1.53 -4.62 2.55
CA LEU A 185 -1.87 -3.55 3.48
C LEU A 185 -2.51 -4.05 4.78
N MET A 186 -3.03 -5.28 4.81
CA MET A 186 -3.63 -5.83 6.02
C MET A 186 -2.62 -6.00 7.15
N MET A 187 -1.33 -6.08 6.84
CA MET A 187 -0.30 -6.11 7.87
C MET A 187 -0.32 -4.85 8.76
N LEU A 188 -0.65 -3.70 8.19
CA LEU A 188 -0.62 -2.41 8.89
C LEU A 188 -1.81 -2.23 9.84
N TYR A 189 -2.94 -2.94 9.65
CA TYR A 189 -4.05 -2.85 10.61
C TYR A 189 -3.68 -3.41 11.98
N LYS A 190 -2.72 -4.35 12.06
CA LYS A 190 -2.18 -4.82 13.34
C LYS A 190 -1.33 -3.79 14.09
N ARG A 191 -0.92 -2.70 13.43
CA ARG A 191 -0.15 -1.64 14.07
C ARG A 191 -1.09 -0.65 14.76
N PRO A 192 -0.75 -0.16 15.96
CA PRO A 192 -1.53 0.86 16.64
C PRO A 192 -1.40 2.24 15.99
N GLN A 193 -0.31 2.47 15.23
CA GLN A 193 -0.01 3.74 14.58
C GLN A 193 -0.77 3.89 13.26
N ARG A 194 -1.16 5.12 12.93
CA ARG A 194 -1.76 5.46 11.63
C ARG A 194 -0.70 5.55 10.54
N TYR A 195 -1.04 5.03 9.37
CA TYR A 195 -0.22 5.10 8.17
C TYR A 195 -0.96 5.75 7.01
N VAL A 196 -0.25 6.59 6.26
CA VAL A 196 -0.65 7.00 4.91
C VAL A 196 0.01 6.05 3.92
N HIS A 197 -0.79 5.27 3.20
CA HIS A 197 -0.32 4.42 2.13
C HIS A 197 -0.45 5.09 0.76
N LEU A 198 0.63 5.10 -0.01
CA LEU A 198 0.67 5.66 -1.35
C LEU A 198 0.27 4.62 -2.39
N VAL A 199 -0.85 4.86 -3.07
CA VAL A 199 -1.43 3.97 -4.09
C VAL A 199 -1.23 4.50 -5.50
N ALA A 200 -1.11 3.60 -6.47
CA ALA A 200 -1.10 3.97 -7.87
C ALA A 200 -2.43 4.63 -8.30
N PRO A 201 -2.42 5.51 -9.31
CA PRO A 201 -3.65 6.06 -9.87
C PRO A 201 -4.50 4.95 -10.51
N GLY A 202 -5.83 5.08 -10.39
CA GLY A 202 -6.79 4.14 -11.01
C GLY A 202 -7.66 3.37 -10.01
N LEU A 203 -7.44 3.52 -8.71
CA LEU A 203 -8.40 3.07 -7.70
C LEU A 203 -9.65 3.98 -7.70
N PRO A 204 -10.84 3.45 -7.38
CA PRO A 204 -12.04 4.26 -7.21
C PRO A 204 -11.81 5.35 -6.16
N GLN A 205 -12.30 6.57 -6.43
CA GLN A 205 -12.12 7.73 -5.54
C GLN A 205 -12.56 7.44 -4.09
N ARG A 206 -13.63 6.66 -3.91
CA ARG A 206 -14.11 6.21 -2.60
C ARG A 206 -13.04 5.54 -1.74
N VAL A 207 -12.12 4.79 -2.34
CA VAL A 207 -11.04 4.11 -1.62
C VAL A 207 -10.05 5.13 -1.02
N THR A 208 -9.78 6.21 -1.75
CA THR A 208 -8.85 7.27 -1.32
C THR A 208 -9.51 8.32 -0.42
N GLU A 209 -10.84 8.32 -0.32
CA GLU A 209 -11.59 9.25 0.52
C GLU A 209 -11.74 8.77 1.97
N VAL A 210 -11.48 7.48 2.25
CA VAL A 210 -11.57 6.88 3.59
C VAL A 210 -10.68 7.65 4.58
N ARG A 211 -11.27 8.20 5.64
CA ARG A 211 -10.57 9.04 6.62
C ARG A 211 -10.49 8.44 8.00
N SER A 212 -11.39 7.53 8.35
CA SER A 212 -11.50 7.04 9.72
C SER A 212 -10.60 5.84 9.98
N HIS A 213 -10.02 5.24 8.95
CA HIS A 213 -9.22 4.03 9.09
C HIS A 213 -7.78 4.32 9.55
N ARG A 214 -7.18 3.33 10.24
CA ARG A 214 -5.74 3.32 10.56
C ARG A 214 -4.85 3.44 9.32
N ILE A 215 -5.34 2.99 8.18
CA ILE A 215 -4.65 3.11 6.89
C ILE A 215 -5.43 4.09 6.02
N ARG A 216 -4.80 5.21 5.67
CA ARG A 216 -5.34 6.16 4.70
C ARG A 216 -4.68 5.95 3.36
N MET A 217 -5.46 5.74 2.32
CA MET A 217 -4.92 5.60 0.97
C MET A 217 -4.88 6.97 0.29
N GLN A 218 -3.73 7.35 -0.26
CA GLN A 218 -3.58 8.58 -1.04
C GLN A 218 -2.88 8.29 -2.37
N ILE A 219 -3.31 8.97 -3.43
CA ILE A 219 -2.72 8.77 -4.75
C ILE A 219 -1.25 9.22 -4.74
N ALA A 220 -0.38 8.37 -5.25
CA ALA A 220 1.04 8.63 -5.39
C ALA A 220 1.29 9.64 -6.52
N CYS A 221 1.26 10.93 -6.20
CA CYS A 221 1.61 12.02 -7.12
C CYS A 221 2.53 13.05 -6.46
N LYS A 222 3.24 13.85 -7.27
CA LYS A 222 4.26 14.80 -6.78
C LYS A 222 3.72 15.71 -5.67
N THR A 223 2.49 16.22 -5.82
CA THR A 223 1.85 17.08 -4.83
C THR A 223 1.63 16.36 -3.50
N THR A 224 1.09 15.14 -3.52
CA THR A 224 0.93 14.31 -2.32
C THR A 224 2.27 13.98 -1.65
N PHE A 225 3.31 13.64 -2.43
CA PHE A 225 4.64 13.43 -1.86
C PHE A 225 5.18 14.69 -1.18
N MET A 226 5.05 15.87 -1.80
CA MET A 226 5.51 17.14 -1.22
C MET A 226 4.71 17.52 0.03
N GLN A 227 3.40 17.32 0.01
CA GLN A 227 2.53 17.55 1.17
C GLN A 227 2.92 16.66 2.34
N LEU A 228 3.12 15.37 2.10
CA LEU A 228 3.53 14.42 3.13
C LEU A 228 4.98 14.66 3.59
N ALA A 229 5.87 15.16 2.75
CA ALA A 229 7.23 15.53 3.15
C ALA A 229 7.30 16.85 3.94
N GLY A 230 6.20 17.62 3.96
CA GLY A 230 6.08 18.89 4.66
C GLY A 230 6.17 18.77 6.18
N ALA A 231 6.49 19.89 6.82
CA ALA A 231 6.47 20.01 8.28
C ALA A 231 5.02 19.90 8.80
N GLY A 232 4.85 19.40 10.04
CA GLY A 232 3.53 19.28 10.70
C GLY A 232 2.73 18.02 10.35
N GLN A 233 3.25 17.15 9.48
CA GLN A 233 2.66 15.82 9.25
C GLN A 233 3.02 14.88 10.40
N THR A 234 2.03 14.19 10.95
CA THR A 234 2.19 13.26 12.08
C THR A 234 2.15 11.80 11.65
N ASP A 235 1.43 11.48 10.58
CA ASP A 235 1.25 10.10 10.12
C ASP A 235 2.55 9.58 9.46
N SER A 236 2.92 8.35 9.81
CA SER A 236 3.97 7.61 9.13
C SER A 236 3.53 7.23 7.71
N VAL A 237 4.47 7.05 6.80
CA VAL A 237 4.18 6.77 5.39
C VAL A 237 4.53 5.31 5.09
N HIS A 238 3.68 4.64 4.31
CA HIS A 238 3.96 3.31 3.78
C HIS A 238 3.86 3.31 2.25
N LEU A 239 4.78 2.64 1.57
CA LEU A 239 4.70 2.50 0.11
C LEU A 239 5.38 1.23 -0.41
N PHE A 240 4.94 0.82 -1.59
CA PHE A 240 5.54 -0.25 -2.39
C PHE A 240 6.34 0.36 -3.55
N PRO A 241 7.65 0.58 -3.42
CA PRO A 241 8.44 1.30 -4.40
C PRO A 241 8.60 0.55 -5.73
N GLU A 242 8.33 -0.76 -5.78
CA GLU A 242 8.27 -1.56 -7.01
C GLU A 242 7.21 -1.05 -8.00
N GLY A 243 6.15 -0.42 -7.49
CA GLY A 243 5.05 0.12 -8.31
C GLY A 243 4.10 -0.93 -8.88
N GLY A 244 4.32 -2.22 -8.62
CA GLY A 244 3.40 -3.31 -8.96
C GLY A 244 3.70 -4.57 -8.16
N MET A 245 2.71 -5.45 -8.05
CA MET A 245 2.86 -6.75 -7.37
C MET A 245 3.77 -7.69 -8.16
N THR A 246 4.53 -8.54 -7.46
CA THR A 246 5.29 -9.70 -7.96
C THR A 246 4.77 -11.00 -7.35
N ASN A 247 5.42 -12.12 -7.65
CA ASN A 247 5.11 -13.44 -7.09
C ASN A 247 5.79 -13.75 -5.75
N GLY A 248 6.65 -12.85 -5.25
CA GLY A 248 7.47 -13.09 -4.06
C GLY A 248 8.71 -13.95 -4.30
N GLU A 249 8.96 -14.42 -5.52
CA GLU A 249 10.19 -15.13 -5.90
C GLU A 249 11.21 -14.21 -6.59
N GLY A 250 10.81 -12.97 -6.87
CA GLY A 250 11.71 -11.91 -7.32
C GLY A 250 11.10 -10.53 -7.10
N MET A 251 11.95 -9.52 -7.21
CA MET A 251 11.60 -8.13 -6.91
C MET A 251 11.90 -7.22 -8.11
N MET A 252 10.98 -6.32 -8.45
CA MET A 252 11.24 -5.30 -9.47
C MET A 252 12.11 -4.15 -8.91
N PRO A 253 12.88 -3.43 -9.74
CA PRO A 253 13.68 -2.28 -9.30
C PRO A 253 12.83 -1.21 -8.60
N PHE A 254 13.32 -0.72 -7.47
CA PHE A 254 12.61 0.29 -6.69
C PHE A 254 12.62 1.65 -7.38
N SER A 255 11.45 2.30 -7.41
CA SER A 255 11.34 3.70 -7.79
C SER A 255 11.93 4.62 -6.72
N ARG A 256 12.38 5.81 -7.14
CA ARG A 256 13.03 6.80 -6.26
C ARG A 256 12.04 7.69 -5.50
N GLY A 257 10.74 7.41 -5.58
CA GLY A 257 9.69 8.30 -5.04
C GLY A 257 9.84 8.59 -3.54
N PHE A 258 10.19 7.55 -2.75
CA PHE A 258 10.35 7.69 -1.30
C PHE A 258 11.57 8.50 -0.87
N MET A 259 12.48 8.85 -1.79
CA MET A 259 13.62 9.74 -1.49
C MET A 259 13.19 11.13 -1.06
N LEU A 260 11.97 11.55 -1.39
CA LEU A 260 11.40 12.80 -0.91
C LEU A 260 11.15 12.79 0.60
N PHE A 261 10.97 11.60 1.19
CA PHE A 261 10.82 11.41 2.64
C PHE A 261 12.15 11.07 3.32
N ALA A 262 12.97 10.22 2.68
CA ALA A 262 14.19 9.66 3.25
C ALA A 262 15.22 10.73 3.70
N GLN A 263 15.15 11.94 3.13
CA GLN A 263 16.00 13.06 3.54
C GLN A 263 15.74 13.55 4.98
N ARG A 264 14.55 13.29 5.52
CA ARG A 264 14.12 13.82 6.83
C ARG A 264 13.64 12.73 7.78
N LEU A 265 13.22 11.59 7.25
CA LEU A 265 12.63 10.51 8.03
C LEU A 265 13.48 9.24 7.86
N PRO A 266 13.61 8.42 8.91
CA PRO A 266 14.22 7.10 8.77
C PRO A 266 13.35 6.24 7.84
N VAL A 267 14.02 5.52 6.94
CA VAL A 267 13.39 4.52 6.07
C VAL A 267 13.54 3.16 6.74
N VAL A 268 12.42 2.51 7.04
CA VAL A 268 12.37 1.20 7.67
C VAL A 268 11.99 0.17 6.60
N PRO A 269 12.94 -0.63 6.13
CA PRO A 269 12.64 -1.68 5.15
C PRO A 269 11.85 -2.81 5.84
N VAL A 270 10.88 -3.36 5.13
CA VAL A 270 10.06 -4.49 5.59
C VAL A 270 10.03 -5.55 4.49
N ALA A 271 10.54 -6.74 4.81
CA ALA A 271 10.46 -7.90 3.95
C ALA A 271 9.15 -8.65 4.20
N LEU A 272 8.30 -8.68 3.19
CA LEU A 272 6.97 -9.27 3.23
C LEU A 272 6.94 -10.59 2.46
N ARG A 273 6.50 -11.65 3.14
CA ARG A 273 6.19 -12.96 2.54
C ARG A 273 4.70 -13.22 2.65
N ALA A 274 4.13 -13.81 1.60
CA ALA A 274 2.74 -14.25 1.59
C ALA A 274 2.68 -15.77 1.44
N GLY A 275 2.12 -16.43 2.44
CA GLY A 275 1.84 -17.86 2.43
C GLY A 275 0.39 -18.12 2.05
N LEU A 276 0.18 -18.90 0.99
CA LEU A 276 -1.13 -19.39 0.57
C LEU A 276 -1.09 -20.93 0.45
N PRO A 277 -2.21 -21.62 0.70
CA PRO A 277 -2.27 -23.07 0.53
C PRO A 277 -2.37 -23.46 -0.95
N TRP A 278 -2.07 -24.73 -1.22
CA TRP A 278 -2.41 -25.43 -2.46
C TRP A 278 -1.77 -24.90 -3.75
N GLY A 279 -0.68 -24.15 -3.67
CA GLY A 279 -0.05 -23.57 -4.87
C GLY A 279 -0.93 -22.50 -5.54
N LEU A 280 -1.74 -21.81 -4.73
CA LEU A 280 -2.50 -20.64 -5.17
C LEU A 280 -1.59 -19.42 -5.26
N HIS A 281 -1.73 -18.66 -6.33
CA HIS A 281 -1.10 -17.37 -6.50
C HIS A 281 -2.16 -16.27 -6.54
N THR A 282 -1.92 -15.16 -5.85
CA THR A 282 -2.87 -14.02 -5.81
C THR A 282 -2.70 -13.06 -6.96
N HIS A 283 -1.65 -13.20 -7.76
CA HIS A 283 -1.33 -12.29 -8.85
C HIS A 283 -0.66 -13.05 -9.99
N THR A 284 -0.99 -12.72 -11.24
CA THR A 284 -0.30 -13.17 -12.45
C THR A 284 0.11 -11.96 -13.28
N LEU A 285 0.92 -12.16 -14.32
CA LEU A 285 1.40 -11.04 -15.15
C LEU A 285 0.26 -10.19 -15.73
N THR A 286 -0.83 -10.83 -16.16
CA THR A 286 -1.91 -10.20 -16.92
C THR A 286 -3.21 -10.02 -16.14
N SER A 287 -3.29 -10.54 -14.91
CA SER A 287 -4.51 -10.50 -14.11
C SER A 287 -4.94 -9.07 -13.76
N SER A 288 -6.25 -8.86 -13.73
CA SER A 288 -6.83 -7.60 -13.26
C SER A 288 -6.77 -7.51 -11.74
N PHE A 289 -6.89 -6.30 -11.20
CA PHE A 289 -6.99 -6.10 -9.74
C PHE A 289 -8.16 -6.90 -9.15
N ALA A 290 -9.30 -6.96 -9.85
CA ALA A 290 -10.47 -7.72 -9.39
C ALA A 290 -10.21 -9.23 -9.36
N ALA A 291 -9.51 -9.78 -10.37
CA ALA A 291 -9.10 -11.18 -10.36
C ALA A 291 -8.13 -11.47 -9.21
N ASN A 292 -7.15 -10.59 -8.98
CA ASN A 292 -6.22 -10.74 -7.86
C ASN A 292 -6.92 -10.72 -6.51
N MET A 293 -7.86 -9.78 -6.33
CA MET A 293 -8.68 -9.69 -5.14
C MET A 293 -9.56 -10.93 -4.94
N PHE A 294 -10.15 -11.47 -6.01
CA PHE A 294 -10.92 -12.70 -5.96
C PHE A 294 -10.06 -13.86 -5.46
N TRP A 295 -8.89 -14.10 -6.06
CA TRP A 295 -8.02 -15.22 -5.67
C TRP A 295 -7.43 -15.06 -4.26
N PHE A 296 -7.12 -13.82 -3.85
CA PHE A 296 -6.76 -13.52 -2.47
C PHE A 296 -7.89 -13.87 -1.49
N CYS A 297 -9.14 -13.50 -1.81
CA CYS A 297 -10.30 -13.79 -0.97
C CYS A 297 -10.75 -15.25 -1.01
N PHE A 298 -10.49 -15.95 -2.13
CA PHE A 298 -10.81 -17.36 -2.36
C PHE A 298 -9.97 -18.31 -1.49
N ALA A 299 -8.69 -17.97 -1.28
CA ALA A 299 -7.79 -18.76 -0.46
C ALA A 299 -8.39 -18.94 0.95
N PRO A 300 -8.47 -20.17 1.50
CA PRO A 300 -9.14 -20.41 2.78
C PRO A 300 -8.47 -19.63 3.91
N TRP A 301 -7.15 -19.43 3.82
CA TRP A 301 -6.36 -18.56 4.67
C TRP A 301 -5.21 -17.93 3.87
N VAL A 302 -4.73 -16.77 4.33
CA VAL A 302 -3.54 -16.08 3.84
C VAL A 302 -2.67 -15.72 5.05
N ARG A 303 -1.40 -16.11 5.03
CA ARG A 303 -0.42 -15.68 6.03
C ARG A 303 0.45 -14.58 5.46
N LEU A 304 0.59 -13.48 6.19
CA LEU A 304 1.52 -12.40 5.88
C LEU A 304 2.60 -12.36 6.96
N ASP A 305 3.81 -12.74 6.60
CA ASP A 305 4.98 -12.66 7.48
C ASP A 305 5.77 -11.39 7.10
N ALA A 306 5.76 -10.38 7.98
CA ALA A 306 6.41 -9.10 7.80
C ALA A 306 7.65 -9.01 8.71
N VAL A 307 8.83 -9.08 8.12
CA VAL A 307 10.11 -8.97 8.83
C VAL A 307 10.61 -7.54 8.73
N VAL A 308 10.68 -6.85 9.86
CA VAL A 308 11.23 -5.50 9.94
C VAL A 308 12.75 -5.57 9.95
N LEU A 309 13.36 -4.74 9.11
CA LEU A 309 14.81 -4.63 8.99
C LEU A 309 15.32 -3.36 9.66
N GLN A 310 16.65 -3.27 9.81
CA GLN A 310 17.30 -2.14 10.45
C GLN A 310 16.91 -0.81 9.76
N PRO A 311 16.42 0.19 10.51
CA PRO A 311 16.13 1.52 9.98
C PRO A 311 17.36 2.12 9.30
N MET A 312 17.15 2.73 8.14
CA MET A 312 18.19 3.34 7.32
C MET A 312 17.97 4.84 7.21
N GLN A 313 19.02 5.60 7.50
CA GLN A 313 19.04 7.05 7.30
C GLN A 313 19.73 7.39 5.99
N PHE A 314 19.14 8.29 5.21
CA PHE A 314 19.83 8.91 4.09
C PHE A 314 20.86 9.90 4.60
N CYS A 315 22.10 9.81 4.10
CA CYS A 315 23.17 10.76 4.40
C CYS A 315 23.46 11.56 3.13
N GLU A 316 23.67 12.87 3.24
CA GLU A 316 23.84 13.77 2.08
C GLU A 316 25.04 13.41 1.18
N GLY A 317 26.05 12.73 1.72
CA GLY A 317 27.19 12.21 0.94
C GLY A 317 26.86 10.98 0.07
N ASN A 318 25.71 10.33 0.27
CA ASN A 318 25.29 9.18 -0.52
C ASN A 318 24.47 9.62 -1.73
N SER A 319 24.76 9.05 -2.90
CA SER A 319 23.88 9.26 -4.06
C SER A 319 22.51 8.65 -3.78
N LYS A 320 21.43 9.36 -4.16
CA LYS A 320 20.05 8.85 -4.03
C LYS A 320 19.86 7.44 -4.61
N PRO A 321 20.41 7.11 -5.80
CA PRO A 321 20.29 5.76 -6.35
C PRO A 321 20.94 4.69 -5.47
N LYS A 322 22.14 4.95 -4.92
CA LYS A 322 22.82 4.00 -4.02
C LYS A 322 22.03 3.75 -2.74
N PHE A 323 21.37 4.77 -2.20
CA PHE A 323 20.52 4.59 -1.02
C PHE A 323 19.30 3.72 -1.33
N VAL A 324 18.60 3.98 -2.45
CA VAL A 324 17.47 3.16 -2.89
C VAL A 324 17.88 1.71 -3.11
N GLU A 325 19.01 1.50 -3.80
CA GLU A 325 19.58 0.18 -4.02
C GLU A 325 19.91 -0.54 -2.71
N ARG A 326 20.47 0.15 -1.71
CA ARG A 326 20.76 -0.43 -0.39
C ARG A 326 19.49 -0.87 0.34
N VAL A 327 18.43 -0.04 0.32
CA VAL A 327 17.13 -0.40 0.90
C VAL A 327 16.54 -1.61 0.18
N GLN A 328 16.59 -1.62 -1.14
CA GLN A 328 16.10 -2.73 -1.95
C GLN A 328 16.86 -4.04 -1.69
N ARG A 329 18.20 -3.98 -1.70
CA ARG A 329 19.06 -5.15 -1.43
C ARG A 329 18.82 -5.72 -0.05
N ALA A 330 18.68 -4.89 0.98
CA ALA A 330 18.37 -5.40 2.32
C ALA A 330 17.08 -6.23 2.36
N ILE A 331 16.03 -5.81 1.65
CA ILE A 331 14.78 -6.59 1.55
C ILE A 331 15.00 -7.85 0.71
N ALA A 332 15.68 -7.75 -0.43
CA ALA A 332 15.94 -8.88 -1.32
C ALA A 332 16.81 -9.97 -0.65
N ASP A 333 17.85 -9.55 0.08
CA ASP A 333 18.77 -10.42 0.82
C ASP A 333 18.04 -11.14 1.96
N GLU A 334 17.20 -10.43 2.73
CA GLU A 334 16.34 -11.02 3.77
C GLU A 334 15.38 -12.05 3.16
N LEU A 335 14.80 -11.75 2.01
CA LEU A 335 13.89 -12.65 1.30
C LEU A 335 14.60 -13.81 0.59
N ALA A 336 15.92 -13.71 0.40
CA ALA A 336 16.73 -14.59 -0.45
C ALA A 336 16.19 -14.67 -1.89
N ILE A 337 15.80 -13.52 -2.47
CA ILE A 337 15.25 -13.42 -3.82
C ILE A 337 16.10 -12.52 -4.73
N PRO A 338 16.16 -12.78 -6.04
CA PRO A 338 16.82 -11.90 -6.99
C PRO A 338 16.06 -10.58 -7.19
N ILE A 339 16.83 -9.52 -7.47
CA ILE A 339 16.31 -8.28 -8.05
C ILE A 339 16.32 -8.44 -9.57
N SER A 340 15.16 -8.31 -10.20
CA SER A 340 14.99 -8.44 -11.64
C SER A 340 15.35 -7.15 -12.37
N ASP A 341 15.81 -7.27 -13.61
CA ASP A 341 15.99 -6.12 -14.52
C ASP A 341 14.65 -5.62 -15.11
N VAL A 342 13.55 -6.34 -14.86
CA VAL A 342 12.23 -5.96 -15.35
C VAL A 342 11.70 -4.76 -14.59
N THR A 343 11.59 -3.62 -15.29
CA THR A 343 10.95 -2.43 -14.74
C THR A 343 9.43 -2.49 -14.84
N ILE A 344 8.74 -1.70 -14.02
CA ILE A 344 7.28 -1.56 -14.07
C ILE A 344 6.77 -1.04 -15.43
N GLN A 345 7.56 -0.18 -16.12
CA GLN A 345 7.25 0.28 -17.47
C GLN A 345 7.29 -0.89 -18.46
N ARG A 346 8.33 -1.73 -18.36
CA ARG A 346 8.46 -2.92 -19.20
C ARG A 346 7.33 -3.92 -18.97
N LYS A 347 6.96 -4.17 -17.70
CA LYS A 347 5.78 -4.99 -17.35
C LYS A 347 4.52 -4.47 -18.06
N ARG A 348 4.27 -3.16 -18.01
CA ARG A 348 3.09 -2.54 -18.65
C ARG A 348 3.09 -2.70 -20.17
N GLU A 349 4.23 -2.59 -20.83
CA GLU A 349 4.36 -2.82 -22.28
C GLU A 349 4.00 -4.27 -22.64
N VAL A 350 4.52 -5.24 -21.90
CA VAL A 350 4.25 -6.66 -22.15
C VAL A 350 2.77 -6.99 -21.95
N VAL A 351 2.16 -6.47 -20.89
CA VAL A 351 0.71 -6.65 -20.65
C VAL A 351 -0.14 -6.01 -21.77
N LYS A 352 0.26 -4.84 -22.28
CA LYS A 352 -0.43 -4.20 -23.42
C LYS A 352 -0.33 -5.05 -24.68
N LEU A 353 0.84 -5.62 -24.95
CA LEU A 353 1.06 -6.47 -26.12
C LEU A 353 0.24 -7.77 -26.02
N ALA A 354 0.27 -8.45 -24.87
CA ALA A 354 -0.51 -9.67 -24.63
C ALA A 354 -2.01 -9.43 -24.87
N ARG A 355 -2.57 -8.35 -24.32
CA ARG A 355 -3.98 -7.99 -24.54
C ARG A 355 -4.33 -7.63 -25.99
N LYS A 356 -3.35 -7.19 -26.78
CA LYS A 356 -3.56 -6.91 -28.21
C LYS A 356 -3.62 -8.20 -29.00
N LEU A 357 -2.77 -9.17 -28.66
CA LEU A 357 -2.74 -10.50 -29.28
C LEU A 357 -4.01 -11.29 -28.97
N ASP A 358 -4.54 -11.22 -27.75
CA ASP A 358 -5.80 -11.91 -27.36
C ASP A 358 -7.05 -11.39 -28.12
N LYS A 359 -6.96 -10.22 -28.77
CA LYS A 359 -8.07 -9.61 -29.51
C LYS A 359 -8.02 -9.87 -31.01
N MET A 360 -6.90 -10.41 -31.51
CA MET A 360 -6.73 -10.82 -32.90
C MET A 360 -7.17 -12.27 -33.02
#